data_AF-A0A940AMN4-F1
#
_entry.id   AF-A0A940AMN4-F1
#
_cell.length_a   1.000
_cell.length_b   1.000
_cell.length_c   1.000
_cell.angle_alpha   90.00
_cell.angle_beta   90.00
_cell.angle_gamma   90.00
#
_symmetry.space_group_name_H-M   'P 1'
#
loop_
_entity.id
_entity.type
_entity.pdbx_description
1 polymer ?
#
loop_
_entity_poly.entity_id
_entity_poly.type
_entity_poly.pdbx_seq_one_letter_code
_entity_poly.pdbx_strand_id
1 'polypeptide(L)'
;MPDNYRQELNKNVTAGSSLARMDMLVSAMWELMLEKGFTREQLNAKLDHVRQTHPMSGSKPAVGLCPECKTKVTENPRTPFEGKCIYCGNTVTIYPGDNIDNTNPNNASVPTGASSVEEPGLLSSSDDDWMMV
;
A
#
# COMPACT_ATOMS: atom_id res chain seq x y z
N MET A 1 -7.43 32.65 38.46
CA MET A 1 -7.45 32.62 36.98
C MET A 1 -6.51 31.50 36.48
N PRO A 2 -7.02 30.30 36.12
CA PRO A 2 -6.19 29.21 35.60
C PRO A 2 -6.59 28.72 34.20
N ASP A 3 -7.33 29.49 33.40
CA ASP A 3 -7.83 29.01 32.09
C ASP A 3 -6.84 29.16 30.92
N ASN A 4 -5.76 29.93 31.10
CA ASN A 4 -4.82 30.23 30.02
C ASN A 4 -3.86 29.08 29.70
N TYR A 5 -3.55 28.22 30.69
CA TYR A 5 -2.58 27.13 30.52
C TYR A 5 -3.11 25.98 29.64
N ARG A 6 -4.43 25.77 29.63
CA ARG A 6 -5.08 24.74 28.80
C ARG A 6 -5.08 25.08 27.31
N GLN A 7 -5.06 26.37 26.97
CA GLN A 7 -5.12 26.78 25.57
C GLN A 7 -3.78 26.67 24.85
N GLU A 8 -2.65 26.93 25.53
CA GLU A 8 -1.32 26.82 24.93
C GLU A 8 -0.90 25.37 24.67
N LEU A 9 -1.30 24.44 25.53
CA LEU A 9 -1.12 23.00 25.30
C LEU A 9 -1.81 22.49 24.04
N ASN A 10 -2.90 23.13 23.59
CA ASN A 10 -3.65 22.68 22.41
C ASN A 10 -3.10 23.19 21.07
N LYS A 11 -2.21 24.19 21.07
CA LYS A 11 -1.72 24.82 19.84
C LYS A 11 -0.50 24.10 19.22
N ASN A 12 0.32 23.42 20.04
CA ASN A 12 1.50 22.68 19.59
C ASN A 12 1.20 21.22 19.19
N VAL A 13 -0.08 20.88 19.08
CA VAL A 13 -0.56 19.50 19.12
C VAL A 13 -0.86 18.90 17.74
N THR A 14 -0.93 19.73 16.72
CA THR A 14 -1.79 19.41 15.58
C THR A 14 -1.17 18.52 14.49
N ALA A 15 0.12 18.15 14.56
CA ALA A 15 0.69 17.17 13.62
C ALA A 15 1.69 16.18 14.23
N GLY A 16 2.60 16.63 15.10
CA GLY A 16 3.55 15.74 15.80
C GLY A 16 3.04 15.19 17.14
N SER A 17 2.00 15.79 17.73
CA SER A 17 1.59 15.41 19.08
C SER A 17 0.58 14.28 19.14
N SER A 18 -0.14 13.97 18.05
CA SER A 18 -1.11 12.86 18.09
C SER A 18 -0.39 11.53 18.39
N LEU A 19 0.75 11.31 17.73
CA LEU A 19 1.58 10.13 17.94
C LEU A 19 2.24 10.14 19.32
N ALA A 20 2.79 11.29 19.75
CA ALA A 20 3.34 11.45 21.10
C ALA A 20 2.30 11.28 22.21
N ARG A 21 1.05 11.72 22.00
CA ARG A 21 -0.07 11.52 22.92
C ARG A 21 -0.50 10.07 22.98
N MET A 22 -0.55 9.39 21.83
CA MET A 22 -0.81 7.95 21.80
C MET A 22 0.29 7.18 22.54
N ASP A 23 1.55 7.52 22.31
CA ASP A 23 2.69 6.87 22.97
C ASP A 23 2.65 7.05 24.50
N MET A 24 2.36 8.27 24.97
CA MET A 24 2.14 8.54 26.39
C MET A 24 0.96 7.76 26.97
N LEU A 25 -0.16 7.67 26.25
CA LEU A 25 -1.35 6.95 26.71
C LEU A 25 -1.10 5.45 26.79
N VAL A 26 -0.43 4.87 25.79
CA VAL A 26 -0.05 3.46 25.77
C VAL A 26 0.92 3.15 26.91
N SER A 27 1.89 4.03 27.15
CA SER A 27 2.85 3.88 28.25
C SER A 27 2.15 3.90 29.62
N ALA A 28 1.25 4.86 29.85
CA ALA A 28 0.47 4.92 31.09
C ALA A 28 -0.44 3.68 31.28
N MET A 29 -1.05 3.20 30.20
CA MET A 29 -1.86 1.99 30.23
C MET A 29 -1.02 0.75 30.57
N TRP A 30 0.21 0.67 30.07
CA TRP A 30 1.13 -0.41 30.38
C TRP A 30 1.49 -0.45 31.87
N GLU A 31 1.80 0.70 32.47
CA GLU A 31 2.09 0.81 33.90
C GLU A 31 0.89 0.37 34.76
N LEU A 32 -0.32 0.80 34.41
CA LEU A 32 -1.54 0.39 35.09
C LEU A 32 -1.76 -1.13 35.02
N MET A 33 -1.43 -1.78 33.91
CA MET A 33 -1.56 -3.24 33.80
C MET A 33 -0.56 -3.96 34.71
N LEU A 34 0.67 -3.45 34.85
CA LEU A 34 1.65 -3.99 35.79
C LEU A 34 1.17 -3.85 37.24
N GLU A 35 0.60 -2.69 37.61
CA GLU A 35 0.03 -2.47 38.94
C GLU A 35 -1.15 -3.40 39.26
N LYS A 36 -1.93 -3.79 38.25
CA LYS A 36 -3.03 -4.76 38.38
C LYS A 36 -2.55 -6.21 38.49
N GLY A 37 -1.24 -6.45 38.46
CA GLY A 37 -0.63 -7.77 38.64
C GLY A 37 -0.48 -8.57 37.34
N PHE A 38 -0.65 -7.94 36.17
CA PHE A 38 -0.29 -8.61 34.92
C PHE A 38 1.23 -8.72 34.83
N THR A 39 1.71 -9.93 34.56
CA THR A 39 3.15 -10.14 34.39
C THR A 39 3.57 -9.73 32.99
N ARG A 40 4.86 -9.41 32.83
CA ARG A 40 5.41 -8.93 31.56
C ARG A 40 5.30 -10.00 30.46
N GLU A 41 5.36 -11.28 30.85
CA GLU A 41 5.21 -12.43 29.97
C GLU A 41 3.78 -12.52 29.42
N GLN A 42 2.76 -12.27 30.25
CA GLN A 42 1.36 -12.28 29.82
C GLN A 42 1.06 -11.15 28.83
N LEU A 43 1.62 -9.96 29.07
CA LEU A 43 1.48 -8.80 28.17
C LEU A 43 2.15 -9.07 26.82
N ASN A 44 3.37 -9.61 26.83
CA ASN A 44 4.07 -9.97 25.60
C ASN A 44 3.31 -11.04 24.81
N ALA A 45 2.80 -12.08 25.48
CA ALA A 45 1.99 -13.11 24.83
C ALA A 45 0.72 -12.55 24.17
N LYS A 46 0.08 -11.54 24.79
CA LYS A 46 -1.05 -10.83 24.18
C LYS A 46 -0.64 -9.96 23.01
N LEU A 47 0.52 -9.32 23.07
CA LEU A 47 1.05 -8.51 21.98
C LEU A 47 1.41 -9.38 20.76
N ASP A 48 1.97 -10.56 20.99
CA ASP A 48 2.20 -11.57 19.96
C ASP A 48 0.91 -12.08 19.34
N HIS A 49 -0.11 -12.34 20.16
CA HIS A 49 -1.43 -12.72 19.65
C HIS A 49 -2.03 -11.63 18.77
N VAL A 50 -1.98 -10.36 19.19
CA VAL A 50 -2.48 -9.23 18.38
C VAL A 50 -1.71 -9.13 17.06
N ARG A 51 -0.39 -9.34 17.06
CA ARG A 51 0.43 -9.36 15.85
C ARG A 51 0.04 -10.50 14.90
N GLN A 52 -0.37 -11.64 15.43
CA GLN A 52 -0.82 -12.80 14.64
C GLN A 52 -2.24 -12.61 14.10
N THR A 53 -3.16 -12.06 14.90
CA THR A 53 -4.56 -11.87 14.49
C THR A 53 -4.75 -10.67 13.57
N HIS A 54 -3.95 -9.62 13.79
CA HIS A 54 -3.88 -8.45 12.94
C HIS A 54 -2.46 -8.38 12.40
N PRO A 55 -2.12 -9.22 11.39
CA PRO A 55 -0.89 -8.99 10.65
C PRO A 55 -1.00 -7.54 10.17
N MET A 56 -0.05 -6.69 10.57
CA MET A 56 -0.03 -5.34 10.05
C MET A 56 -0.01 -5.50 8.54
N SER A 57 -1.13 -5.18 7.90
CA SER A 57 -1.19 -4.99 6.45
C SER A 57 -0.46 -3.68 6.21
N GLY A 58 0.85 -3.68 6.46
CA GLY A 58 1.73 -2.74 5.83
C GLY A 58 1.52 -3.00 4.36
N SER A 59 0.88 -2.04 3.69
CA SER A 59 0.98 -1.94 2.24
C SER A 59 2.45 -2.17 1.93
N LYS A 60 2.76 -3.33 1.34
CA LYS A 60 4.10 -3.56 0.83
C LYS A 60 4.34 -2.39 -0.12
N PRO A 61 5.46 -1.65 0.01
CA PRO A 61 5.76 -0.59 -0.94
C PRO A 61 5.69 -1.22 -2.33
N ALA A 62 4.90 -0.65 -3.23
CA ALA A 62 4.74 -1.24 -4.55
C ALA A 62 6.12 -1.25 -5.23
N VAL A 63 6.60 -2.43 -5.60
CA VAL A 63 7.92 -2.59 -6.23
C VAL A 63 7.73 -2.86 -7.71
N GLY A 64 8.07 -1.88 -8.54
CA GLY A 64 8.09 -2.02 -9.99
C GLY A 64 9.44 -2.52 -10.52
N LEU A 65 9.47 -2.98 -11.77
CA LEU A 65 10.69 -3.22 -12.53
C LEU A 65 10.89 -2.08 -13.54
N CYS A 66 12.13 -1.64 -13.69
CA CYS A 66 12.45 -0.68 -14.74
C CYS A 66 12.33 -1.34 -16.12
N PRO A 67 11.62 -0.73 -17.11
CA PRO A 67 11.50 -1.31 -18.45
C PRO A 67 12.84 -1.40 -19.19
N GLU A 68 13.77 -0.47 -18.91
CA GLU A 68 15.07 -0.41 -19.58
C GLU A 68 16.08 -1.42 -19.01
N CYS A 69 16.33 -1.35 -17.70
CA CYS A 69 17.40 -2.12 -17.06
C CYS A 69 16.89 -3.32 -16.25
N LYS A 70 15.58 -3.57 -16.25
CA LYS A 70 14.91 -4.67 -15.51
C LYS A 70 15.30 -4.75 -14.04
N THR A 71 15.74 -3.64 -13.46
CA THR A 71 16.14 -3.57 -12.05
C THR A 71 14.97 -3.09 -11.20
N LYS A 72 14.93 -3.50 -9.93
CA LYS A 72 13.87 -3.12 -8.99
C LYS A 72 13.87 -1.59 -8.79
N VAL A 73 12.69 -0.99 -8.88
CA VAL A 73 12.45 0.43 -8.63
C VAL A 73 11.59 0.53 -7.39
N THR A 74 12.04 1.35 -6.44
CA THR A 74 11.28 1.68 -5.23
C THR A 74 10.46 2.93 -5.49
N GLU A 75 9.23 2.94 -5.00
CA GLU A 75 8.33 4.09 -5.06
C GLU A 75 8.93 5.31 -4.34
N ASN A 76 8.71 6.50 -4.90
CA ASN A 76 9.14 7.75 -4.30
C ASN A 76 8.10 8.21 -3.24
N PRO A 77 8.50 8.46 -1.98
CA PRO A 77 7.57 8.89 -0.95
C PRO A 77 6.92 10.27 -1.22
N ARG A 78 7.45 11.07 -2.15
CA ARG A 78 6.90 12.38 -2.50
C ARG A 78 5.86 12.34 -3.61
N THR A 79 5.89 11.34 -4.48
CA THR A 79 5.04 11.23 -5.67
C THR A 79 4.51 9.79 -5.74
N PRO A 80 3.29 9.53 -5.22
CA PRO A 80 2.74 8.19 -5.19
C PRO A 80 2.59 7.66 -6.61
N PHE A 81 2.80 6.36 -6.79
CA PHE A 81 2.76 5.67 -8.08
C PHE A 81 3.87 6.06 -9.07
N GLU A 82 4.90 6.79 -8.63
CA GLU A 82 6.09 7.05 -9.44
C GLU A 82 7.35 6.63 -8.69
N GLY A 83 8.22 5.88 -9.38
CA GLY A 83 9.53 5.49 -8.90
C GLY A 83 10.61 5.90 -9.89
N LYS A 84 11.77 6.33 -9.41
CA LYS A 84 12.93 6.61 -10.25
C LYS A 84 13.92 5.47 -10.15
N CYS A 85 14.32 4.89 -11.28
CA CYS A 85 15.37 3.89 -11.30
C CYS A 85 16.72 4.53 -10.96
N ILE A 86 17.42 3.99 -9.95
CA ILE A 86 18.72 4.50 -9.52
C ILE A 86 19.82 4.25 -10.57
N TYR A 87 19.64 3.23 -11.42
CA TYR A 87 20.65 2.80 -12.38
C TYR A 87 20.58 3.56 -13.70
N CYS A 88 19.43 3.56 -14.37
CA CYS A 88 19.27 4.24 -15.67
C CYS A 88 18.67 5.65 -15.55
N GLY A 89 18.18 6.04 -14.37
CA GLY A 89 17.59 7.36 -14.14
C GLY A 89 16.16 7.55 -14.66
N ASN A 90 15.58 6.56 -15.35
CA ASN A 90 14.21 6.65 -15.85
C ASN A 90 13.18 6.64 -14.73
N THR A 91 12.13 7.43 -14.93
CA THR A 91 10.92 7.43 -14.10
C THR A 91 9.97 6.37 -14.61
N VAL A 92 9.39 5.60 -13.70
CA VAL A 92 8.48 4.47 -13.96
C VAL A 92 7.23 4.66 -13.13
N THR A 93 6.07 4.50 -13.75
CA THR A 93 4.78 4.48 -13.05
C THR A 93 4.57 3.12 -12.41
N ILE A 94 4.29 3.09 -11.12
CA ILE A 94 4.08 1.87 -10.32
C ILE A 94 2.60 1.82 -9.93
N TYR A 95 1.87 0.82 -10.40
CA TYR A 95 0.46 0.66 -10.03
C TYR A 95 0.30 -0.16 -8.75
N PRO A 96 -0.67 0.21 -7.88
CA PRO A 96 -0.96 -0.55 -6.68
C PRO A 96 -1.58 -1.90 -7.06
N GLY A 97 -0.85 -2.99 -6.80
CA GLY A 97 -1.26 -4.36 -7.16
C GLY A 97 -0.19 -5.13 -7.92
N ASP A 98 0.69 -4.43 -8.64
CA ASP A 98 1.84 -5.01 -9.34
C ASP A 98 3.00 -5.24 -8.35
N ASN A 99 2.79 -6.12 -7.37
CA ASN A 99 3.89 -6.59 -6.54
C ASN A 99 4.64 -7.68 -7.30
N ILE A 100 5.77 -7.32 -7.89
CA ILE A 100 6.64 -8.27 -8.54
C ILE A 100 7.40 -9.03 -7.45
N ASP A 101 6.77 -10.07 -6.90
CA ASP A 101 7.39 -11.03 -5.97
C ASP A 101 8.49 -11.78 -6.75
N ASN A 102 9.68 -11.18 -6.79
CA ASN A 102 10.82 -11.68 -7.53
C ASN A 102 11.53 -12.81 -6.76
N THR A 103 10.85 -13.96 -6.63
CA THR A 103 11.45 -15.25 -6.24
C THR A 103 11.65 -16.19 -7.43
N ASN A 104 11.38 -15.77 -8.67
CA ASN A 104 11.65 -16.60 -9.85
C ASN A 104 12.17 -15.76 -11.03
N PRO A 105 13.45 -15.89 -11.43
CA PRO A 105 14.05 -15.13 -12.52
C PRO A 105 13.51 -15.49 -13.92
N ASN A 106 12.55 -16.42 -14.04
CA ASN A 106 12.01 -16.87 -15.32
C ASN A 106 10.69 -16.22 -15.75
N ASN A 107 10.06 -15.39 -14.90
CA ASN A 107 8.81 -14.73 -15.29
C ASN A 107 9.08 -13.34 -15.90
N ALA A 108 9.58 -13.35 -17.13
CA ALA A 108 9.44 -12.20 -18.01
C ALA A 108 7.94 -12.06 -18.35
N SER A 109 7.24 -11.19 -17.62
CA SER A 109 5.92 -10.73 -17.99
C SER A 109 6.01 -10.10 -19.39
N VAL A 110 5.36 -10.77 -20.34
CA VAL A 110 5.17 -10.32 -21.72
C VAL A 110 4.50 -8.94 -21.67
N PRO A 111 5.03 -7.92 -22.38
CA PRO A 111 4.35 -6.64 -22.49
C PRO A 111 3.12 -6.83 -23.40
N THR A 112 1.93 -6.74 -22.82
CA THR A 112 0.68 -6.58 -23.57
C THR A 112 0.68 -5.19 -24.19
N GLY A 113 1.25 -5.08 -25.38
CA GLY A 113 1.22 -3.89 -26.22
C GLY A 113 0.87 -4.27 -27.65
N ALA A 114 0.03 -3.43 -28.25
CA ALA A 114 -0.39 -3.42 -29.66
C ALA A 114 -1.61 -4.27 -30.04
N SER A 115 -2.76 -3.61 -29.91
CA SER A 115 -3.81 -3.53 -30.92
C SER A 115 -3.33 -3.85 -32.35
N SER A 116 -3.89 -4.91 -32.94
CA SER A 116 -4.04 -5.12 -34.38
C SER A 116 -5.12 -6.19 -34.57
N VAL A 117 -6.38 -5.75 -34.65
CA VAL A 117 -7.46 -6.58 -35.17
C VAL A 117 -7.47 -6.32 -36.67
N GLU A 118 -6.74 -7.13 -37.43
CA GLU A 118 -6.88 -7.16 -38.88
C GLU A 118 -8.16 -7.92 -39.18
N GLU A 119 -9.16 -7.18 -39.64
CA GLU A 119 -10.45 -7.67 -40.10
C GLU A 119 -10.35 -7.95 -41.61
N PRO A 120 -10.41 -9.21 -42.08
CA PRO A 120 -10.68 -9.48 -43.48
C PRO A 120 -12.19 -9.67 -43.65
N GLY A 121 -12.84 -8.66 -44.22
CA GLY A 121 -14.21 -8.77 -44.70
C GLY A 121 -14.35 -9.83 -45.79
N LEU A 122 -15.52 -10.48 -45.83
CA LEU A 122 -16.13 -10.98 -47.06
C LEU A 122 -17.65 -11.18 -46.86
N LEU A 123 -18.38 -10.44 -47.68
CA LEU A 123 -19.72 -10.65 -48.22
C LEU A 123 -20.32 -12.06 -48.06
N SER A 124 -21.60 -12.16 -47.68
CA SER A 124 -22.72 -12.13 -48.65
C SER A 124 -24.10 -12.25 -48.00
N SER A 125 -25.05 -11.58 -48.64
CA SER A 125 -26.51 -11.75 -48.65
C SER A 125 -27.11 -13.05 -48.09
N SER A 126 -28.24 -12.94 -47.41
CA SER A 126 -29.56 -13.19 -48.03
C SER A 126 -30.70 -12.95 -47.04
N ASP A 127 -31.76 -12.37 -47.60
CA ASP A 127 -33.12 -12.15 -47.12
C ASP A 127 -33.77 -13.37 -46.45
N ASP A 128 -34.66 -13.12 -45.48
CA ASP A 128 -35.90 -13.88 -45.18
C ASP A 128 -36.53 -13.25 -43.91
N ASP A 129 -37.40 -12.25 -44.04
CA ASP A 129 -38.85 -12.40 -44.27
C ASP A 129 -39.57 -13.15 -43.14
N TRP A 130 -39.93 -12.43 -42.06
CA TRP A 130 -41.03 -12.78 -41.16
C TRP A 130 -41.70 -11.49 -40.65
N MET A 131 -42.47 -10.86 -41.54
CA MET A 131 -43.62 -10.06 -41.10
C MET A 131 -44.85 -10.94 -41.00
N MET A 132 -45.74 -10.59 -40.06
CA MET A 132 -47.12 -11.07 -39.86
C MET A 132 -47.21 -12.42 -39.12
N VAL A 133 -48.06 -12.62 -38.10
CA VAL A 133 -49.33 -12.00 -37.66
C VAL A 133 -49.38 -12.00 -36.13
#